data_AF-G0MVV9-F1
#
_entry.id   AF-G0MVV9-F1
#
_cell.length_a   1.000
_cell.length_b   1.000
_cell.length_c   1.000
_cell.angle_alpha   90.00
_cell.angle_beta   90.00
_cell.angle_gamma   90.00
#
_symmetry.space_group_name_H-M   'P 1'
#
loop_
_entity.id
_entity.type
_entity.pdbx_description
1 polymer ?
#
loop_
_entity_poly.entity_id
_entity_poly.type
_entity_poly.pdbx_seq_one_letter_code
_entity_poly.pdbx_strand_id
1 'polypeptide(L)'
;MCDTSRANFYETTFAETDNTDVALVIDGKKLHVNKAVIEGRGLKWGGAYFLQHLSAHSWYFNILFNSDFKEKSMKEIPILDVKFEDFAIMLSMIHPYPYWPYDKDFEPILHLADRFYLPSVYRHVELVLMDSKSIEMDKFEKIRIADKYGMDELFEKGAEMFVERKDFHRIGVHPVFVNLSGENRTKIPKKMSKATELSIYEKKFAKSNKTDAILVIKGKKLHVNKALLSIHSDYFDTLFNSDFKEKSMNEIEIKDVDFENFATVLSFVHPNPLKPNENKFETLLVLADRFLLPGAKYHLELFMMATNINRLEKLRIADKYGLSDLFDHALMLYTSHTEFNGFRTGSVSRLFSDSNKVKIWERMMILIGYS
;
A
#
# COMPACT_ATOMS: atom_id res chain seq x y z
N MET A 1 -17.18 -14.85 -5.26
CA MET A 1 -17.02 -14.81 -6.74
C MET A 1 -16.42 -16.14 -7.20
N CYS A 2 -16.79 -16.64 -8.38
CA CYS A 2 -16.42 -17.97 -8.91
C CYS A 2 -14.97 -18.02 -9.42
N ASP A 3 -14.31 -19.19 -9.39
CA ASP A 3 -12.93 -19.43 -9.88
C ASP A 3 -12.67 -18.91 -11.32
N THR A 4 -13.71 -18.85 -12.16
CA THR A 4 -13.62 -18.29 -13.52
C THR A 4 -13.27 -16.78 -13.53
N SER A 5 -13.75 -16.01 -12.56
CA SER A 5 -13.41 -14.58 -12.43
C SER A 5 -11.94 -14.37 -12.02
N ARG A 6 -11.40 -15.32 -11.25
CA ARG A 6 -10.02 -15.32 -10.75
C ARG A 6 -9.02 -15.64 -11.87
N ALA A 7 -9.31 -16.63 -12.71
CA ALA A 7 -8.49 -16.95 -13.87
C ALA A 7 -8.41 -15.77 -14.87
N ASN A 8 -9.56 -15.19 -15.20
CA ASN A 8 -9.63 -14.03 -16.10
C ASN A 8 -8.86 -12.81 -15.58
N PHE A 9 -8.83 -12.61 -14.25
CA PHE A 9 -8.07 -11.51 -13.65
C PHE A 9 -6.56 -11.66 -13.90
N TYR A 10 -5.98 -12.85 -13.75
CA TYR A 10 -4.54 -13.03 -13.96
C TYR A 10 -4.16 -12.94 -15.43
N GLU A 11 -4.98 -13.50 -16.32
CA GLU A 11 -4.77 -13.43 -17.76
C GLU A 11 -4.78 -11.99 -18.28
N THR A 12 -5.56 -11.11 -17.65
CA THR A 12 -5.60 -9.69 -18.00
C THR A 12 -4.50 -8.88 -17.32
N THR A 13 -4.23 -9.14 -16.03
CA THR A 13 -3.26 -8.37 -15.24
C THR A 13 -1.82 -8.63 -15.67
N PHE A 14 -1.49 -9.87 -16.02
CA PHE A 14 -0.14 -10.30 -16.37
C PHE A 14 -0.02 -10.72 -17.84
N ALA A 15 -0.88 -10.16 -18.69
CA ALA A 15 -0.78 -10.32 -20.15
C ALA A 15 0.53 -9.76 -20.68
N GLU A 16 1.04 -10.35 -21.77
CA GLU A 16 2.16 -9.77 -22.51
C GLU A 16 1.76 -8.40 -23.07
N THR A 17 2.61 -7.40 -22.84
CA THR A 17 2.44 -6.05 -23.39
C THR A 17 3.78 -5.52 -23.91
N ASP A 18 3.75 -4.46 -24.70
CA ASP A 18 4.96 -3.78 -25.19
C ASP A 18 5.87 -3.26 -24.06
N ASN A 19 5.34 -3.16 -22.83
CA ASN A 19 6.07 -2.67 -21.67
C ASN A 19 6.72 -3.81 -20.85
N THR A 20 6.30 -5.06 -21.06
CA THR A 20 6.84 -6.23 -20.33
C THR A 20 8.13 -6.75 -20.95
N ASP A 21 9.16 -6.97 -20.13
CA ASP A 21 10.49 -7.37 -20.57
C ASP A 21 10.89 -8.79 -20.08
N VAL A 22 10.06 -9.41 -19.25
CA VAL A 22 10.27 -10.79 -18.76
C VAL A 22 8.97 -11.50 -18.44
N ALA A 23 8.96 -12.81 -18.63
CA ALA A 23 7.91 -13.69 -18.12
C ALA A 23 8.44 -14.55 -16.96
N LEU A 24 7.75 -14.52 -15.82
CA LEU A 24 7.97 -15.48 -14.75
C LEU A 24 7.16 -16.74 -15.06
N VAL A 25 7.82 -17.90 -15.11
CA VAL A 25 7.20 -19.17 -15.47
C VAL A 25 6.96 -19.99 -14.21
N ILE A 26 5.69 -20.26 -13.91
CA ILE A 26 5.24 -21.04 -12.74
C ILE A 26 4.24 -22.09 -13.22
N ASP A 27 4.48 -23.36 -12.91
CA ASP A 27 3.61 -24.48 -13.33
C ASP A 27 3.32 -24.49 -14.85
N GLY A 28 4.28 -24.03 -15.67
CA GLY A 28 4.13 -23.92 -17.12
C GLY A 28 3.28 -22.73 -17.60
N LYS A 29 2.72 -21.94 -16.70
CA LYS A 29 2.01 -20.68 -16.98
C LYS A 29 2.96 -19.49 -16.85
N LYS A 30 2.63 -18.39 -17.52
CA LYS A 30 3.48 -17.18 -17.59
C LYS A 30 2.80 -16.00 -16.92
N LEU A 31 3.58 -15.25 -16.13
CA LEU A 31 3.23 -13.93 -15.64
C LEU A 31 4.19 -12.91 -16.25
N HIS A 32 3.70 -12.08 -17.16
CA HIS A 32 4.52 -11.05 -17.81
C HIS A 32 4.65 -9.83 -16.89
N VAL A 33 5.89 -9.38 -16.68
CA VAL A 33 6.26 -8.36 -15.69
C VAL A 33 7.45 -7.53 -16.20
N ASN A 34 7.80 -6.46 -15.47
CA ASN A 34 8.92 -5.57 -15.81
C ASN A 34 10.09 -5.80 -14.83
N LYS A 35 11.30 -6.05 -15.36
CA LYS A 35 12.53 -6.21 -14.59
C LYS A 35 13.01 -4.89 -14.00
N ALA A 36 13.02 -3.82 -14.80
CA ALA A 36 13.87 -2.66 -14.51
C ALA A 36 13.42 -1.78 -13.34
N VAL A 37 14.38 -1.20 -12.62
CA VAL A 37 14.32 0.20 -12.18
C VAL A 37 15.24 0.97 -13.15
N ILE A 38 14.65 1.91 -13.88
CA ILE A 38 15.23 2.92 -14.78
C ILE A 38 16.78 2.87 -14.91
N GLU A 39 17.30 2.32 -16.02
CA GLU A 39 18.59 2.75 -16.57
C GLU A 39 18.37 4.02 -17.40
N GLY A 40 18.52 5.19 -16.76
CA GLY A 40 19.02 6.44 -17.36
C GLY A 40 18.63 6.83 -18.79
N ARG A 41 17.41 6.58 -19.28
CA ARG A 41 16.90 7.18 -20.52
C ARG A 41 15.48 7.69 -20.33
N GLY A 42 15.32 8.98 -20.59
CA GLY A 42 14.10 9.74 -20.36
C GLY A 42 12.90 9.17 -21.12
N LEU A 43 12.07 8.43 -20.40
CA LEU A 43 10.75 8.02 -20.83
C LEU A 43 9.75 8.49 -19.78
N LYS A 44 8.92 9.46 -20.17
CA LYS A 44 7.78 9.95 -19.39
C LYS A 44 6.70 8.87 -19.41
N TRP A 45 6.50 8.17 -18.31
CA TRP A 45 5.31 7.35 -18.12
C TRP A 45 4.50 7.89 -16.94
N GLY A 46 3.18 7.98 -17.11
CA GLY A 46 2.26 8.38 -16.05
C GLY A 46 2.27 7.37 -14.88
N GLY A 47 1.93 7.84 -13.68
CA GLY A 47 2.14 7.13 -12.40
C GLY A 47 1.57 5.72 -12.25
N ALA A 48 0.73 5.22 -13.16
CA ALA A 48 0.22 3.85 -13.14
C ALA A 48 1.28 2.79 -13.54
N TYR A 49 2.24 3.14 -14.40
CA TYR A 49 3.24 2.20 -14.92
C TYR A 49 4.40 1.96 -13.96
N PHE A 50 4.59 2.86 -12.98
CA PHE A 50 5.66 2.77 -12.00
C PHE A 50 5.53 1.55 -11.07
N LEU A 51 4.30 1.09 -10.80
CA LEU A 51 3.98 -0.02 -9.88
C LEU A 51 4.16 -1.42 -10.50
N GLN A 52 4.58 -1.52 -11.77
CA GLN A 52 4.82 -2.81 -12.45
C GLN A 52 6.26 -3.33 -12.30
N HIS A 53 7.13 -2.57 -11.63
CA HIS A 53 8.56 -2.87 -11.53
C HIS A 53 8.87 -3.71 -10.28
N LEU A 54 9.04 -5.02 -10.46
CA LEU A 54 9.29 -5.97 -9.36
C LEU A 54 10.51 -5.60 -8.51
N SER A 55 11.59 -5.10 -9.13
CA SER A 55 12.81 -4.71 -8.41
C SER A 55 12.61 -3.53 -7.46
N ALA A 56 11.62 -2.66 -7.70
CA ALA A 56 11.30 -1.56 -6.78
C ALA A 56 10.63 -2.07 -5.50
N HIS A 57 9.91 -3.19 -5.58
CA HIS A 57 9.14 -3.74 -4.47
C HIS A 57 9.84 -4.89 -3.74
N SER A 58 10.86 -5.51 -4.37
CA SER A 58 11.56 -6.68 -3.84
C SER A 58 13.06 -6.61 -4.05
N TRP A 59 13.79 -6.74 -2.95
CA TRP A 59 15.24 -6.86 -3.00
C TRP A 59 15.68 -8.15 -3.72
N TYR A 60 14.93 -9.24 -3.56
CA TYR A 60 15.18 -10.49 -4.26
C TYR A 60 15.12 -10.30 -5.78
N PHE A 61 14.05 -9.71 -6.30
CA PHE A 61 13.91 -9.48 -7.75
C PHE A 61 14.90 -8.44 -8.27
N ASN A 62 15.23 -7.42 -7.48
CA ASN A 62 16.32 -6.50 -7.80
C ASN A 62 17.65 -7.22 -8.02
N ILE A 63 18.02 -8.12 -7.11
CA ILE A 63 19.24 -8.92 -7.25
C ILE A 63 19.14 -9.89 -8.43
N LEU A 64 18.00 -10.57 -8.59
CA LEU A 64 17.76 -11.54 -9.67
C LEU A 64 17.93 -10.92 -11.06
N PHE A 65 17.46 -9.69 -11.24
CA PHE A 65 17.46 -9.03 -12.55
C PHE A 65 18.71 -8.20 -12.84
N ASN A 66 19.36 -7.65 -11.81
CA ASN A 66 20.44 -6.69 -12.01
C ASN A 66 21.85 -7.24 -11.76
N SER A 67 22.00 -8.29 -10.95
CA SER A 67 23.29 -8.92 -10.68
C SER A 67 23.74 -9.83 -11.83
N ASP A 68 24.99 -10.30 -11.78
CA ASP A 68 25.61 -11.16 -12.81
C ASP A 68 25.13 -12.62 -12.75
N PHE A 69 23.81 -12.81 -12.64
CA PHE A 69 23.14 -14.08 -12.79
C PHE A 69 22.70 -14.29 -14.24
N LYS A 70 22.50 -15.55 -14.64
CA LYS A 70 21.99 -15.89 -15.99
C LYS A 70 20.60 -15.30 -16.23
N GLU A 71 19.79 -15.20 -15.19
CA GLU A 71 18.42 -14.69 -15.20
C GLU A 71 18.33 -13.24 -15.71
N LYS A 72 19.39 -12.45 -15.54
CA LYS A 72 19.50 -11.09 -16.09
C LYS A 72 19.24 -11.05 -17.59
N SER A 73 19.76 -12.01 -18.36
CA SER A 73 19.58 -12.07 -19.82
C SER A 73 18.42 -12.95 -20.29
N MET A 74 17.74 -13.66 -19.38
CA MET A 74 16.63 -14.55 -19.72
C MET A 74 15.35 -13.77 -20.02
N LYS A 75 14.62 -14.16 -21.07
CA LYS A 75 13.25 -13.66 -21.34
C LYS A 75 12.19 -14.37 -20.52
N GLU A 76 12.48 -15.60 -20.09
CA GLU A 76 11.59 -16.44 -19.30
C GLU A 76 12.36 -16.98 -18.10
N ILE A 77 11.90 -16.68 -16.88
CA ILE A 77 12.58 -17.07 -15.64
C ILE A 77 11.68 -18.06 -14.90
N PRO A 78 12.11 -19.32 -14.70
CA PRO A 78 11.33 -20.28 -13.94
C PRO A 78 11.36 -19.94 -12.45
N ILE A 79 10.18 -19.84 -11.83
CA ILE A 79 10.04 -19.76 -10.37
C ILE A 79 9.54 -21.11 -9.89
N LEU A 80 10.39 -21.81 -9.15
CA LEU A 80 10.16 -23.19 -8.72
C LEU A 80 9.53 -23.26 -7.33
N ASP A 81 8.85 -24.37 -7.06
CA ASP A 81 8.27 -24.70 -5.75
C ASP A 81 7.26 -23.65 -5.24
N VAL A 82 6.46 -23.09 -6.15
CA VAL A 82 5.37 -22.17 -5.85
C VAL A 82 4.16 -22.55 -6.70
N LYS A 83 2.95 -22.39 -6.17
CA LYS A 83 1.72 -22.55 -6.96
C LYS A 83 1.47 -21.28 -7.77
N PHE A 84 1.08 -21.44 -9.03
CA PHE A 84 0.77 -20.30 -9.89
C PHE A 84 -0.23 -19.34 -9.26
N GLU A 85 -1.34 -19.85 -8.71
CA GLU A 85 -2.42 -19.01 -8.19
C GLU A 85 -1.97 -18.18 -6.98
N ASP A 86 -1.27 -18.78 -6.02
CA ASP A 86 -0.79 -18.09 -4.81
C ASP A 86 0.23 -17.00 -5.18
N PHE A 87 1.12 -17.31 -6.12
CA PHE A 87 2.16 -16.39 -6.58
C PHE A 87 1.57 -15.22 -7.41
N ALA A 88 0.58 -15.50 -8.27
CA ALA A 88 -0.12 -14.47 -9.03
C ALA A 88 -0.90 -13.51 -8.11
N ILE A 89 -1.55 -14.01 -7.05
CA ILE A 89 -2.22 -13.13 -6.07
C ILE A 89 -1.19 -12.25 -5.38
N MET A 90 -0.10 -12.83 -4.84
CA MET A 90 0.95 -12.07 -4.18
C MET A 90 1.49 -10.95 -5.08
N LEU A 91 1.78 -11.24 -6.36
CA LEU A 91 2.25 -10.22 -7.29
C LEU A 91 1.17 -9.18 -7.64
N SER A 92 -0.10 -9.56 -7.68
CA SER A 92 -1.17 -8.60 -7.91
C SER A 92 -1.26 -7.57 -6.79
N MET A 93 -0.87 -7.91 -5.55
CA MET A 93 -0.93 -7.00 -4.40
C MET A 93 0.05 -5.83 -4.48
N ILE A 94 1.04 -5.88 -5.38
CA ILE A 94 1.93 -4.75 -5.67
C ILE A 94 1.56 -4.03 -6.96
N HIS A 95 0.53 -4.50 -7.67
CA HIS A 95 0.01 -3.90 -8.90
C HIS A 95 -1.03 -2.81 -8.57
N PRO A 96 -1.24 -1.79 -9.43
CA PRO A 96 -2.22 -0.73 -9.20
C PRO A 96 -3.65 -1.21 -8.91
N TYR A 97 -4.03 -2.37 -9.44
CA TYR A 97 -5.35 -2.96 -9.24
C TYR A 97 -5.20 -4.33 -8.60
N PRO A 98 -5.04 -4.41 -7.27
CA PRO A 98 -4.75 -5.67 -6.61
C PRO A 98 -5.97 -6.60 -6.59
N TYR A 99 -5.75 -7.89 -6.82
CA TYR A 99 -6.79 -8.88 -6.56
C TYR A 99 -7.00 -9.00 -5.06
N TRP A 100 -8.25 -8.86 -4.60
CA TRP A 100 -8.55 -8.95 -3.18
C TRP A 100 -8.50 -10.42 -2.70
N PRO A 101 -7.57 -10.79 -1.81
CA PRO A 101 -7.47 -12.15 -1.31
C PRO A 101 -8.63 -12.50 -0.37
N TYR A 102 -8.95 -13.80 -0.29
CA TYR A 102 -9.86 -14.35 0.71
C TYR A 102 -9.09 -14.87 1.92
N ASP A 103 -9.80 -15.17 3.02
CA ASP A 103 -9.23 -15.64 4.29
C ASP A 103 -8.20 -16.76 4.14
N LYS A 104 -8.48 -17.74 3.25
CA LYS A 104 -7.59 -18.88 2.99
C LYS A 104 -6.31 -18.54 2.24
N ASP A 105 -6.25 -17.38 1.58
CA ASP A 105 -5.15 -17.01 0.71
C ASP A 105 -4.05 -16.24 1.47
N PHE A 106 -4.35 -15.64 2.64
CA PHE A 106 -3.40 -14.77 3.35
C PHE A 106 -2.12 -15.48 3.79
N GLU A 107 -2.20 -16.66 4.41
CA GLU A 107 -1.01 -17.36 4.91
C GLU A 107 -0.08 -17.82 3.75
N PRO A 108 -0.59 -18.44 2.66
CA PRO A 108 0.23 -18.69 1.46
C PRO A 108 0.89 -17.43 0.90
N ILE A 109 0.13 -16.34 0.75
CA ILE A 109 0.63 -15.08 0.21
C ILE A 109 1.74 -14.50 1.08
N LEU A 110 1.56 -14.49 2.41
CA LEU A 110 2.55 -13.95 3.34
C LEU A 110 3.82 -14.82 3.39
N HIS A 111 3.70 -16.15 3.28
CA HIS A 111 4.86 -17.03 3.11
C HIS A 111 5.64 -16.75 1.83
N LEU A 112 4.95 -16.51 0.72
CA LEU A 112 5.61 -16.13 -0.53
C LEU A 112 6.24 -14.73 -0.40
N ALA A 113 5.56 -13.78 0.23
CA ALA A 113 6.08 -12.43 0.44
C ALA A 113 7.38 -12.44 1.25
N ASP A 114 7.49 -13.33 2.25
CA ASP A 114 8.72 -13.58 3.01
C ASP A 114 9.83 -14.14 2.13
N ARG A 115 9.52 -15.21 1.40
CA ARG A 115 10.47 -15.89 0.50
C ARG A 115 11.04 -14.94 -0.57
N PHE A 116 10.21 -14.06 -1.12
CA PHE A 116 10.57 -13.13 -2.18
C PHE A 116 10.86 -11.70 -1.69
N TYR A 117 10.98 -11.49 -0.38
CA TYR A 117 11.32 -10.19 0.23
C TYR A 117 10.45 -9.02 -0.27
N LEU A 118 9.13 -9.16 -0.14
CA LEU A 118 8.11 -8.22 -0.61
C LEU A 118 7.41 -7.51 0.56
N PRO A 119 8.04 -6.50 1.22
CA PRO A 119 7.45 -5.79 2.37
C PRO A 119 6.11 -5.12 2.06
N SER A 120 5.92 -4.66 0.81
CA SER A 120 4.67 -4.03 0.37
C SER A 120 3.46 -4.96 0.53
N VAL A 121 3.65 -6.28 0.35
CA VAL A 121 2.58 -7.28 0.48
C VAL A 121 2.12 -7.41 1.93
N TYR A 122 3.05 -7.44 2.90
CA TYR A 122 2.71 -7.45 4.33
C TYR A 122 1.83 -6.25 4.68
N ARG A 123 2.17 -5.07 4.16
CA ARG A 123 1.41 -3.86 4.46
C ARG A 123 -0.01 -3.91 3.90
N HIS A 124 -0.17 -4.40 2.66
CA HIS A 124 -1.50 -4.55 2.09
C HIS A 124 -2.34 -5.55 2.89
N VAL A 125 -1.78 -6.72 3.20
CA VAL A 125 -2.47 -7.74 4.00
C VAL A 125 -2.84 -7.21 5.38
N GLU A 126 -1.94 -6.49 6.04
CA GLU A 126 -2.21 -5.87 7.34
C GLU A 126 -3.42 -4.92 7.28
N LEU A 127 -3.44 -4.01 6.30
CA LEU A 127 -4.55 -3.06 6.10
C LEU A 127 -5.86 -3.76 5.74
N VAL A 128 -5.80 -4.77 4.89
CA VAL A 128 -6.94 -5.60 4.47
C VAL A 128 -7.55 -6.31 5.68
N LEU A 129 -6.73 -6.97 6.51
CA LEU A 129 -7.18 -7.68 7.71
C LEU A 129 -7.72 -6.74 8.80
N MET A 130 -7.23 -5.49 8.83
CA MET A 130 -7.76 -4.43 9.69
C MET A 130 -9.17 -3.98 9.28
N ASP A 131 -9.60 -4.16 8.04
CA ASP A 131 -10.97 -3.85 7.59
C ASP A 131 -11.95 -4.95 8.04
N SER A 132 -12.51 -4.79 9.23
CA SER A 132 -13.42 -5.75 9.86
C SER A 132 -14.78 -5.89 9.16
N LYS A 133 -15.11 -5.06 8.16
CA LYS A 133 -16.38 -5.14 7.45
C LYS A 133 -16.30 -6.00 6.20
N SER A 134 -15.10 -6.14 5.63
CA SER A 134 -14.88 -6.84 4.35
C SER A 134 -14.39 -8.27 4.53
N ILE A 135 -13.91 -8.64 5.73
CA ILE A 135 -13.25 -9.92 6.01
C ILE A 135 -13.77 -10.54 7.31
N GLU A 136 -14.39 -11.72 7.19
CA GLU A 136 -14.98 -12.52 8.29
C GLU A 136 -13.96 -13.39 9.05
N MET A 137 -12.66 -13.18 8.85
CA MET A 137 -11.62 -13.92 9.57
C MET A 137 -11.72 -13.75 11.09
N ASP A 138 -11.56 -14.86 11.81
CA ASP A 138 -11.58 -14.90 13.27
C ASP A 138 -10.50 -14.00 13.89
N LYS A 139 -10.85 -13.36 15.02
CA LYS A 139 -9.99 -12.37 15.68
C LYS A 139 -8.71 -12.98 16.22
N PHE A 140 -8.74 -14.23 16.70
CA PHE A 140 -7.54 -14.92 17.17
C PHE A 140 -6.61 -15.24 16.01
N GLU A 141 -7.17 -15.56 14.85
CA GLU A 141 -6.40 -15.82 13.64
C GLU A 141 -5.72 -14.54 13.12
N LYS A 142 -6.42 -13.40 13.16
CA LYS A 142 -5.80 -12.08 12.85
C LYS A 142 -4.62 -11.77 13.77
N ILE A 143 -4.74 -12.03 15.08
CA ILE A 143 -3.64 -11.84 16.04
C ILE A 143 -2.48 -12.82 15.75
N ARG A 144 -2.79 -14.09 15.46
CA ARG A 144 -1.77 -15.11 15.13
C ARG A 144 -0.96 -14.70 13.90
N ILE A 145 -1.63 -14.29 12.82
CA ILE A 145 -1.00 -13.79 11.60
C ILE A 145 -0.16 -12.55 11.92
N ALA A 146 -0.71 -11.62 12.70
CA ALA A 146 -0.01 -10.39 13.04
C ALA A 146 1.28 -10.63 13.84
N ASP A 147 1.26 -11.52 14.84
CA ASP A 147 2.45 -11.91 15.60
C ASP A 147 3.47 -12.62 14.70
N LYS A 148 3.01 -13.58 13.89
CA LYS A 148 3.89 -14.39 13.04
C LYS A 148 4.67 -13.56 12.02
N TYR A 149 4.03 -12.56 11.43
CA TYR A 149 4.58 -11.77 10.33
C TYR A 149 4.97 -10.34 10.73
N GLY A 150 4.94 -10.01 12.02
CA GLY A 150 5.37 -8.71 12.55
C GLY A 150 4.48 -7.52 12.16
N MET A 151 3.17 -7.75 12.07
CA MET A 151 2.17 -6.71 11.74
C MET A 151 1.68 -6.01 13.01
N ASP A 152 2.48 -5.07 13.52
CA ASP A 152 2.23 -4.42 14.81
C ASP A 152 0.86 -3.73 14.89
N GLU A 153 0.38 -3.07 13.83
CA GLU A 153 -0.90 -2.35 13.87
C GLU A 153 -2.10 -3.30 13.94
N LEU A 154 -2.04 -4.41 13.18
CA LEU A 154 -3.06 -5.44 13.24
C LEU A 154 -3.04 -6.15 14.60
N PHE A 155 -1.85 -6.39 15.15
CA PHE A 155 -1.70 -6.99 16.48
C PHE A 155 -2.29 -6.09 17.57
N GLU A 156 -1.95 -4.80 17.58
CA GLU A 156 -2.47 -3.82 18.53
C GLU A 156 -3.99 -3.68 18.42
N LYS A 157 -4.52 -3.49 17.21
CA LYS A 157 -5.97 -3.40 16.97
C LYS A 157 -6.69 -4.67 17.39
N GLY A 158 -6.11 -5.83 17.08
CA GLY A 158 -6.62 -7.12 17.54
C GLY A 158 -6.66 -7.20 19.06
N ALA A 159 -5.58 -6.84 19.74
CA ALA A 159 -5.47 -6.85 21.19
C ALA A 159 -6.43 -5.87 21.88
N GLU A 160 -6.67 -4.68 21.31
CA GLU A 160 -7.64 -3.69 21.80
C GLU A 160 -9.07 -4.24 21.84
N MET A 161 -9.44 -5.14 20.91
CA MET A 161 -10.76 -5.77 20.87
C MET A 161 -11.02 -6.72 22.05
N PHE A 162 -9.99 -7.06 22.83
CA PHE A 162 -10.06 -7.95 23.98
C PHE A 162 -9.97 -7.22 25.34
N VAL A 163 -10.05 -5.89 25.36
CA VAL A 163 -9.90 -5.05 26.56
C VAL A 163 -11.08 -5.21 27.56
N GLU A 164 -12.17 -5.89 27.19
CA GLU A 164 -13.23 -6.24 28.15
C GLU A 164 -12.73 -7.31 29.16
N ARG A 165 -12.71 -6.97 30.46
CA ARG A 165 -12.20 -7.80 31.58
C ARG A 165 -12.68 -9.26 31.61
N LYS A 166 -13.82 -9.58 31.01
CA LYS A 166 -14.39 -10.93 30.97
C LYS A 166 -13.60 -11.88 30.05
N ASP A 167 -12.87 -11.36 29.07
CA ASP A 167 -12.16 -12.17 28.08
C ASP A 167 -10.71 -12.47 28.48
N PHE A 168 -10.14 -11.70 29.43
CA PHE A 168 -8.76 -11.89 29.94
C PHE A 168 -8.48 -13.29 30.51
N HIS A 169 -9.48 -13.91 31.16
CA HIS A 169 -9.32 -15.26 31.71
C HIS A 169 -9.27 -16.36 30.63
N ARG A 170 -9.75 -16.07 29.41
CA ARG A 170 -9.69 -17.00 28.26
C ARG A 170 -8.42 -16.78 27.44
N ILE A 171 -7.91 -15.56 27.39
CA ILE A 171 -6.71 -15.15 26.63
C ILE A 171 -5.44 -15.80 27.17
N GLY A 172 -5.22 -15.77 28.49
CA GLY A 172 -4.00 -16.32 29.10
C GLY A 172 -3.79 -17.83 28.94
N VAL A 173 -4.84 -18.57 28.55
CA VAL A 173 -4.83 -20.03 28.35
C VAL A 173 -5.09 -20.44 26.89
N HIS A 174 -5.35 -19.48 25.99
CA HIS A 174 -5.64 -19.78 24.59
C HIS A 174 -4.34 -20.16 23.86
N PRO A 175 -4.30 -21.26 23.07
CA PRO A 175 -3.07 -21.76 22.44
C PRO A 175 -2.30 -20.72 21.62
N VAL A 176 -3.02 -19.79 20.97
CA VAL A 176 -2.41 -18.67 20.21
C VAL A 176 -1.58 -17.76 21.12
N PHE A 177 -2.09 -17.41 22.30
CA PHE A 177 -1.42 -16.51 23.25
C PHE A 177 -0.27 -17.19 24.01
N VAL A 178 -0.42 -18.49 24.29
CA VAL A 178 0.64 -19.32 24.87
C VAL A 178 1.80 -19.48 23.88
N ASN A 179 1.58 -19.36 22.57
CA ASN A 179 2.63 -19.51 21.56
C ASN A 179 3.13 -18.18 20.96
N LEU A 180 2.68 -17.02 21.47
CA LEU A 180 3.19 -15.72 21.03
C LEU A 180 4.70 -15.61 21.25
N SER A 181 5.36 -14.91 20.34
CA SER A 181 6.77 -14.53 20.47
C SER A 181 7.04 -13.77 21.78
N GLY A 182 8.26 -13.90 22.33
CA GLY A 182 8.65 -13.25 23.59
C GLY A 182 8.55 -11.72 23.56
N GLU A 183 8.68 -11.10 22.39
CA GLU A 183 8.55 -9.66 22.17
C GLU A 183 7.09 -9.16 22.24
N ASN A 184 6.10 -9.97 21.83
CA ASN A 184 4.70 -9.55 21.83
C ASN A 184 3.97 -9.89 23.14
N ARG A 185 4.49 -10.83 23.95
CA ARG A 185 4.01 -11.07 25.32
C ARG A 185 4.20 -9.86 26.25
N THR A 186 5.17 -8.98 25.98
CA THR A 186 5.44 -7.76 26.78
C THR A 186 4.63 -6.55 26.33
N LYS A 187 4.05 -6.57 25.11
CA LYS A 187 3.18 -5.53 24.53
C LYS A 187 1.71 -5.62 25.02
N ILE A 188 1.33 -6.68 25.73
CA ILE A 188 0.03 -6.78 26.43
C ILE A 188 -0.01 -5.68 27.51
N PRO A 189 -1.01 -4.80 27.55
CA PRO A 189 -0.85 -3.47 28.11
C PRO A 189 -0.59 -3.49 29.62
N LYS A 190 0.68 -3.28 30.01
CA LYS A 190 1.03 -2.58 31.24
C LYS A 190 1.33 -1.14 30.87
N LYS A 191 0.38 -0.26 31.18
CA LYS A 191 0.45 1.21 31.18
C LYS A 191 1.90 1.72 31.13
N MET A 192 2.38 2.14 29.95
CA MET A 192 3.75 2.63 29.79
C MET A 192 3.86 4.07 30.30
N SER A 193 4.79 4.29 31.23
CA SER A 193 5.21 5.59 31.75
C SER A 193 6.23 6.24 30.80
N LYS A 194 6.02 7.54 30.54
CA LYS A 194 6.84 8.42 29.69
C LYS A 194 8.30 8.50 30.17
N ALA A 195 9.23 7.98 29.37
CA ALA A 195 10.58 8.52 29.24
C ALA A 195 10.65 9.36 27.96
N THR A 196 11.60 10.30 27.88
CA THR A 196 11.77 11.24 26.76
C THR A 196 12.27 10.51 25.51
N GLU A 197 11.40 9.71 24.89
CA GLU A 197 11.67 9.05 23.61
C GLU A 197 11.60 10.05 22.46
N LEU A 198 12.51 9.89 21.48
CA LEU A 198 12.45 10.56 20.19
C LEU A 198 11.05 10.39 19.57
N SER A 199 10.53 11.43 18.92
CA SER A 199 9.26 11.36 18.21
C SER A 199 9.31 10.27 17.12
N ILE A 200 8.16 9.69 16.78
CA ILE A 200 8.05 8.66 15.74
C ILE A 200 8.66 9.12 14.40
N TYR A 201 8.60 10.43 14.11
CA TYR A 201 9.16 11.05 12.93
C TYR A 201 10.69 11.08 12.96
N GLU A 202 11.28 11.45 14.10
CA GLU A 202 12.74 11.46 14.30
C GLU A 202 13.32 10.05 14.24
N LYS A 203 12.60 9.05 14.78
CA LYS A 203 12.99 7.63 14.64
C LYS A 203 12.93 7.18 13.17
N LYS A 204 11.86 7.55 12.44
CA LYS A 204 11.65 7.15 11.04
C LYS A 204 12.70 7.70 10.07
N PHE A 205 13.14 8.93 10.31
CA PHE A 205 14.09 9.65 9.44
C PHE A 205 15.44 9.92 10.13
N ALA A 206 15.85 9.02 11.01
CA ALA A 206 17.16 9.07 11.64
C ALA A 206 18.28 8.84 10.61
N LYS A 207 19.45 9.44 10.85
CA LYS A 207 20.64 9.24 10.01
C LYS A 207 21.04 7.75 10.00
N SER A 208 21.31 7.22 8.81
CA SER A 208 21.85 5.87 8.65
C SER A 208 22.89 5.81 7.53
N ASN A 209 23.51 4.65 7.34
CA ASN A 209 24.39 4.39 6.19
C ASN A 209 23.64 4.37 4.84
N LYS A 210 22.29 4.38 4.85
CA LYS A 210 21.45 4.40 3.65
C LYS A 210 20.98 5.81 3.28
N THR A 211 21.26 6.83 4.10
CA THR A 211 20.82 8.21 3.86
C THR A 211 21.97 9.07 3.36
N ASP A 212 21.74 9.86 2.33
CA ASP A 212 22.72 10.68 1.60
C ASP A 212 22.26 12.14 1.37
N ALA A 213 21.09 12.52 1.91
CA ALA A 213 20.62 13.90 1.97
C ALA A 213 19.86 14.19 3.27
N ILE A 214 19.70 15.48 3.57
CA ILE A 214 18.91 15.97 4.70
C ILE A 214 17.90 16.98 4.17
N LEU A 215 16.61 16.72 4.39
CA LEU A 215 15.56 17.71 4.18
C LEU A 215 15.30 18.46 5.48
N VAL A 216 15.28 19.79 5.41
CA VAL A 216 15.10 20.66 6.58
C VAL A 216 13.75 21.38 6.50
N ILE A 217 12.90 21.16 7.51
CA ILE A 217 11.57 21.78 7.61
C ILE A 217 11.50 22.49 8.95
N LYS A 218 11.41 23.83 8.93
CA LYS A 218 11.34 24.66 10.16
C LYS A 218 12.43 24.28 11.20
N GLY A 219 13.65 24.02 10.72
CA GLY A 219 14.80 23.63 11.54
C GLY A 219 14.85 22.15 11.96
N LYS A 220 13.79 21.36 11.71
CA LYS A 220 13.78 19.91 11.96
C LYS A 220 14.34 19.17 10.74
N LYS A 221 15.08 18.09 10.97
CA LYS A 221 15.83 17.35 9.94
C LYS A 221 15.20 15.99 9.65
N LEU A 222 15.05 15.67 8.37
CA LEU A 222 14.70 14.34 7.88
C LEU A 222 15.88 13.81 7.05
N HIS A 223 16.53 12.74 7.52
CA HIS A 223 17.57 12.08 6.74
C HIS A 223 16.94 11.14 5.72
N VAL A 224 17.27 11.31 4.44
CA VAL A 224 16.62 10.63 3.32
C VAL A 224 17.64 10.03 2.36
N ASN A 225 17.15 9.16 1.48
CA ASN A 225 17.92 8.60 0.37
C ASN A 225 17.47 9.27 -0.94
N LYS A 226 18.38 9.96 -1.63
CA LYS A 226 18.11 10.71 -2.86
C LYS A 226 17.53 9.79 -3.94
N ALA A 227 18.20 8.68 -4.22
CA ALA A 227 17.78 7.73 -5.27
C ALA A 227 16.38 7.19 -5.03
N LEU A 228 16.04 6.77 -3.80
CA LEU A 228 14.71 6.29 -3.44
C LEU A 228 13.64 7.35 -3.69
N LEU A 229 13.88 8.59 -3.23
CA LEU A 229 12.91 9.67 -3.42
C LEU A 229 12.76 10.07 -4.90
N SER A 230 13.87 10.14 -5.65
CA SER A 230 13.86 10.40 -7.10
C SER A 230 13.06 9.35 -7.86
N ILE A 231 13.22 8.08 -7.50
CA ILE A 231 12.48 6.95 -8.07
C ILE A 231 10.96 7.14 -7.87
N HIS A 232 10.53 7.62 -6.71
CA HIS A 232 9.11 7.74 -6.36
C HIS A 232 8.50 9.13 -6.63
N SER A 233 9.27 10.11 -7.09
CA SER A 233 8.81 11.49 -7.28
C SER A 233 9.65 12.28 -8.27
N ASP A 234 9.00 12.73 -9.35
CA ASP A 234 9.60 13.62 -10.35
C ASP A 234 10.08 14.95 -9.73
N TYR A 235 9.43 15.41 -8.67
CA TYR A 235 9.85 16.60 -7.94
C TYR A 235 11.22 16.37 -7.29
N PHE A 236 11.38 15.25 -6.56
CA PHE A 236 12.64 14.93 -5.90
C PHE A 236 13.72 14.52 -6.90
N ASP A 237 13.35 13.87 -8.01
CA ASP A 237 14.27 13.61 -9.11
C ASP A 237 14.85 14.91 -9.67
N THR A 238 13.98 15.86 -9.99
CA THR A 238 14.40 17.20 -10.44
C THR A 238 15.26 17.88 -9.38
N LEU A 239 14.84 17.87 -8.11
CA LEU A 239 15.53 18.52 -7.00
C LEU A 239 16.96 17.98 -6.80
N PHE A 240 17.17 16.68 -6.94
CA PHE A 240 18.44 16.04 -6.64
C PHE A 240 19.36 15.89 -7.86
N ASN A 241 18.81 15.82 -9.08
CA ASN A 241 19.59 15.47 -10.27
C ASN A 241 19.75 16.61 -11.30
N SER A 242 18.89 17.63 -11.27
CA SER A 242 19.01 18.81 -12.16
C SER A 242 20.16 19.71 -11.76
N ASP A 243 20.70 20.51 -12.69
CA ASP A 243 21.88 21.38 -12.46
C ASP A 243 21.59 22.64 -11.63
N PHE A 244 20.63 22.54 -10.71
CA PHE A 244 20.41 23.55 -9.67
C PHE A 244 21.41 23.39 -8.53
N LYS A 245 21.54 24.43 -7.69
CA LYS A 245 22.47 24.44 -6.55
C LYS A 245 22.19 23.33 -5.55
N GLU A 246 20.93 22.89 -5.44
CA GLU A 246 20.47 21.87 -4.51
C GLU A 246 21.11 20.50 -4.77
N LYS A 247 21.52 20.20 -6.01
CA LYS A 247 22.20 18.96 -6.39
C LYS A 247 23.45 18.68 -5.55
N SER A 248 24.25 19.70 -5.28
CA SER A 248 25.49 19.62 -4.50
C SER A 248 25.30 19.89 -3.00
N MET A 249 24.07 20.19 -2.56
CA MET A 249 23.77 20.44 -1.15
C MET A 249 23.51 19.14 -0.39
N ASN A 250 24.05 19.08 0.84
CA ASN A 250 23.76 18.00 1.78
C ASN A 250 22.48 18.29 2.61
N GLU A 251 22.17 19.56 2.85
CA GLU A 251 20.97 20.01 3.56
C GLU A 251 20.14 20.89 2.63
N ILE A 252 18.87 20.52 2.41
CA ILE A 252 17.96 21.21 1.49
C ILE A 252 16.72 21.63 2.28
N GLU A 253 16.42 22.93 2.28
CA GLU A 253 15.27 23.48 2.99
C GLU A 253 13.97 23.27 2.17
N ILE A 254 12.95 22.67 2.79
CA ILE A 254 11.61 22.54 2.23
C ILE A 254 10.68 23.52 2.95
N LYS A 255 10.17 24.50 2.18
CA LYS A 255 9.35 25.61 2.69
C LYS A 255 7.87 25.35 2.55
N ASP A 256 7.09 26.06 3.37
CA ASP A 256 5.62 26.07 3.33
C ASP A 256 4.99 24.69 3.50
N VAL A 257 5.57 23.89 4.38
CA VAL A 257 5.00 22.60 4.80
C VAL A 257 4.99 22.48 6.32
N ASP A 258 4.04 21.72 6.82
CA ASP A 258 4.07 21.24 8.20
C ASP A 258 4.98 20.02 8.30
N PHE A 259 5.83 19.99 9.33
CA PHE A 259 6.84 18.94 9.49
C PHE A 259 6.22 17.54 9.60
N GLU A 260 5.17 17.39 10.42
CA GLU A 260 4.59 16.07 10.70
C GLU A 260 3.82 15.57 9.50
N ASN A 261 3.00 16.42 8.86
CA ASN A 261 2.29 16.04 7.64
C ASN A 261 3.24 15.69 6.49
N PHE A 262 4.31 16.47 6.31
CA PHE A 262 5.31 16.20 5.27
C PHE A 262 6.08 14.92 5.55
N ALA A 263 6.51 14.69 6.80
CA ALA A 263 7.19 13.45 7.19
C ALA A 263 6.27 12.23 7.04
N THR A 264 4.97 12.34 7.34
CA THR A 264 3.99 11.28 7.07
C THR A 264 3.91 10.97 5.57
N VAL A 265 3.74 11.98 4.71
CA VAL A 265 3.68 11.76 3.25
C VAL A 265 4.95 11.14 2.71
N LEU A 266 6.11 11.65 3.15
CA LEU A 266 7.40 11.14 2.74
C LEU A 266 7.62 9.70 3.22
N SER A 267 7.01 9.30 4.33
CA SER A 267 7.14 7.93 4.86
C SER A 267 6.52 6.86 3.95
N PHE A 268 5.60 7.23 3.04
CA PHE A 268 4.90 6.30 2.14
C PHE A 268 5.79 5.67 1.06
N VAL A 269 6.96 6.25 0.80
CA VAL A 269 7.95 5.66 -0.13
C VAL A 269 8.92 4.70 0.59
N HIS A 270 8.77 4.55 1.91
CA HIS A 270 9.59 3.62 2.69
C HIS A 270 8.80 2.34 3.00
N PRO A 271 9.48 1.19 3.21
CA PRO A 271 8.82 -0.10 3.42
C PRO A 271 7.74 -0.15 4.51
N ASN A 272 7.94 0.57 5.63
CA ASN A 272 7.00 0.61 6.76
C ASN A 272 6.47 2.03 6.96
N PRO A 273 5.46 2.48 6.20
CA PRO A 273 4.96 3.84 6.26
C PRO A 273 4.33 4.19 7.61
N LEU A 274 4.36 5.46 7.98
CA LEU A 274 3.67 5.94 9.18
C LEU A 274 2.16 5.95 8.95
N LYS A 275 1.39 5.54 9.96
CA LYS A 275 -0.07 5.67 9.95
C LYS A 275 -0.48 7.14 9.85
N PRO A 276 -1.27 7.55 8.85
CA PRO A 276 -1.78 8.90 8.74
C PRO A 276 -2.87 9.17 9.78
N ASN A 277 -2.98 10.42 10.20
CA ASN A 277 -4.12 10.89 10.97
C ASN A 277 -5.33 11.05 10.03
N GLU A 278 -6.45 10.41 10.36
CA GLU A 278 -7.66 10.41 9.51
C GLU A 278 -8.19 11.83 9.24
N ASN A 279 -8.02 12.75 10.19
CA ASN A 279 -8.43 14.15 10.04
C ASN A 279 -7.51 14.96 9.10
N LYS A 280 -6.44 14.36 8.59
CA LYS A 280 -5.43 15.02 7.76
C LYS A 280 -5.38 14.48 6.32
N PHE A 281 -6.19 13.49 5.94
CA PHE A 281 -6.11 12.87 4.61
C PHE A 281 -6.06 13.88 3.45
N GLU A 282 -6.97 14.86 3.38
CA GLU A 282 -6.93 15.87 2.31
C GLU A 282 -5.66 16.73 2.36
N THR A 283 -5.14 17.05 3.54
CA THR A 283 -3.85 17.77 3.68
C THR A 283 -2.70 16.93 3.16
N LEU A 284 -2.69 15.63 3.46
CA LEU A 284 -1.67 14.70 3.00
C LEU A 284 -1.75 14.48 1.48
N LEU A 285 -2.97 14.42 0.91
CA LEU A 285 -3.19 14.33 -0.53
C LEU A 285 -2.69 15.57 -1.28
N VAL A 286 -2.94 16.78 -0.74
CA VAL A 286 -2.40 18.03 -1.31
C VAL A 286 -0.87 18.02 -1.33
N LEU A 287 -0.24 17.50 -0.27
CA LEU A 287 1.22 17.35 -0.23
C LEU A 287 1.70 16.29 -1.23
N ALA A 288 1.02 15.14 -1.33
CA ALA A 288 1.36 14.11 -2.29
C ALA A 288 1.31 14.62 -3.73
N ASP A 289 0.28 15.40 -4.09
CA ASP A 289 0.19 16.05 -5.41
C ASP A 289 1.29 17.11 -5.59
N ARG A 290 1.51 17.99 -4.60
CA ARG A 290 2.53 19.06 -4.67
C ARG A 290 3.94 18.51 -4.89
N PHE A 291 4.27 17.40 -4.23
CA PHE A 291 5.57 16.76 -4.31
C PHE A 291 5.59 15.62 -5.32
N LEU A 292 4.58 15.49 -6.18
CA LEU A 292 4.51 14.50 -7.26
C LEU A 292 4.81 13.08 -6.78
N LEU A 293 4.17 12.65 -5.68
CA LEU A 293 4.32 11.34 -5.05
C LEU A 293 3.08 10.48 -5.31
N PRO A 294 2.92 9.87 -6.50
CA PRO A 294 1.75 9.03 -6.80
C PRO A 294 1.63 7.82 -5.86
N GLY A 295 2.75 7.22 -5.46
CA GLY A 295 2.75 6.12 -4.49
C GLY A 295 2.20 6.51 -3.11
N ALA A 296 2.38 7.77 -2.70
CA ALA A 296 1.79 8.27 -1.46
C ALA A 296 0.26 8.36 -1.55
N LYS A 297 -0.29 8.75 -2.70
CA LYS A 297 -1.73 8.79 -2.93
C LYS A 297 -2.33 7.40 -2.79
N TYR A 298 -1.73 6.41 -3.46
CA TYR A 298 -2.14 5.02 -3.36
C TYR A 298 -2.20 4.51 -1.91
N HIS A 299 -1.18 4.78 -1.10
CA HIS A 299 -1.21 4.42 0.33
C HIS A 299 -2.37 5.10 1.07
N LEU A 300 -2.60 6.39 0.81
CA LEU A 300 -3.72 7.12 1.41
C LEU A 300 -5.08 6.53 1.00
N GLU A 301 -5.24 6.05 -0.24
CA GLU A 301 -6.44 5.32 -0.67
C GLU A 301 -6.70 4.10 0.21
N LEU A 302 -5.69 3.23 0.36
CA LEU A 302 -5.80 2.01 1.16
C LEU A 302 -6.14 2.30 2.62
N PHE A 303 -5.49 3.30 3.23
CA PHE A 303 -5.84 3.73 4.58
C PHE A 303 -7.28 4.21 4.66
N MET A 304 -7.72 5.04 3.72
CA MET A 304 -9.08 5.58 3.68
C MET A 304 -10.14 4.48 3.51
N MET A 305 -9.87 3.45 2.72
CA MET A 305 -10.76 2.28 2.61
C MET A 305 -11.02 1.64 3.97
N ALA A 306 -9.98 1.44 4.77
CA ALA A 306 -10.06 0.83 6.11
C ALA A 306 -10.69 1.72 7.20
N THR A 307 -10.96 3.00 6.92
CA THR A 307 -11.59 3.93 7.88
C THR A 307 -13.11 3.90 7.86
N ASN A 308 -13.71 4.48 8.91
CA ASN A 308 -15.15 4.72 8.99
C ASN A 308 -15.60 6.06 8.37
N ILE A 309 -14.78 6.70 7.53
CA ILE A 309 -15.19 7.88 6.77
C ILE A 309 -16.46 7.56 6.00
N ASN A 310 -17.42 8.49 6.00
CA ASN A 310 -18.69 8.31 5.30
C ASN A 310 -18.45 7.98 3.81
N ARG A 311 -19.19 7.01 3.26
CA ARG A 311 -19.03 6.57 1.86
C ARG A 311 -19.17 7.70 0.82
N LEU A 312 -20.05 8.68 1.04
CA LEU A 312 -20.17 9.84 0.16
C LEU A 312 -18.93 10.72 0.22
N GLU A 313 -18.36 10.87 1.42
CA GLU A 313 -17.14 11.64 1.62
C GLU A 313 -15.93 10.92 1.01
N LYS A 314 -15.86 9.58 1.12
CA LYS A 314 -14.86 8.78 0.40
C LYS A 314 -14.97 9.02 -1.12
N LEU A 315 -16.17 8.96 -1.69
CA LEU A 315 -16.40 9.27 -3.12
C LEU A 315 -15.95 10.69 -3.48
N ARG A 316 -16.32 11.70 -2.67
CA ARG A 316 -15.98 13.11 -2.92
C ARG A 316 -14.47 13.33 -2.92
N ILE A 317 -13.78 12.81 -1.90
CA ILE A 317 -12.32 12.92 -1.81
C ILE A 317 -11.69 12.16 -2.98
N ALA A 318 -12.19 10.97 -3.29
CA ALA A 318 -11.64 10.14 -4.34
C ALA A 318 -11.75 10.80 -5.72
N ASP A 319 -12.89 11.39 -6.06
CA ASP A 319 -13.04 12.12 -7.32
C ASP A 319 -12.14 13.37 -7.36
N LYS A 320 -12.12 14.17 -6.28
CA LYS A 320 -11.33 15.41 -6.20
C LYS A 320 -9.83 15.18 -6.40
N TYR A 321 -9.30 14.08 -5.87
CA TYR A 321 -7.86 13.78 -5.93
C TYR A 321 -7.52 12.67 -6.94
N GLY A 322 -8.48 12.17 -7.72
CA GLY A 322 -8.24 11.12 -8.71
C GLY A 322 -7.78 9.79 -8.11
N LEU A 323 -8.45 9.34 -7.06
CA LEU A 323 -8.17 8.13 -6.29
C LEU A 323 -9.13 7.00 -6.72
N SER A 324 -8.79 6.33 -7.82
CA SER A 324 -9.72 5.40 -8.49
C SER A 324 -10.14 4.23 -7.61
N ASP A 325 -9.21 3.63 -6.86
CA ASP A 325 -9.52 2.45 -6.06
C ASP A 325 -10.41 2.83 -4.88
N LEU A 326 -10.12 3.96 -4.22
CA LEU A 326 -11.00 4.48 -3.17
C LEU A 326 -12.39 4.80 -3.70
N PHE A 327 -12.48 5.33 -4.92
CA PHE A 327 -13.77 5.64 -5.56
C PHE A 327 -14.58 4.36 -5.78
N ASP A 328 -13.98 3.35 -6.40
CA ASP A 328 -14.64 2.09 -6.73
C ASP A 328 -15.01 1.32 -5.44
N HIS A 329 -14.12 1.29 -4.44
CA HIS A 329 -14.42 0.74 -3.11
C HIS A 329 -15.61 1.46 -2.46
N ALA A 330 -15.60 2.79 -2.41
CA ALA A 330 -16.68 3.56 -1.79
C ALA A 330 -18.02 3.39 -2.53
N LEU A 331 -17.99 3.20 -3.85
CA LEU A 331 -19.16 2.95 -4.67
C LEU A 331 -19.76 1.56 -4.39
N MET A 332 -18.92 0.56 -4.12
CA MET A 332 -19.36 -0.78 -3.71
C MET A 332 -20.07 -0.81 -2.36
N LEU A 333 -19.83 0.18 -1.48
CA LEU A 333 -20.55 0.35 -0.21
C LEU A 333 -22.01 0.78 -0.37
N TYR A 334 -22.44 1.09 -1.60
CA TYR A 334 -23.85 1.28 -1.93
C TYR A 334 -24.42 -0.05 -2.42
N THR A 335 -25.43 -0.54 -1.72
CA THR A 335 -26.01 -1.89 -1.89
C THR A 335 -27.47 -1.85 -2.34
N SER A 336 -28.11 -0.67 -2.34
CA SER A 336 -29.46 -0.47 -2.85
C SER A 336 -29.53 0.77 -3.74
N HIS A 337 -30.31 0.71 -4.83
CA HIS A 337 -30.55 1.86 -5.70
C HIS A 337 -31.17 3.06 -4.95
N THR A 338 -31.87 2.82 -3.83
CA THR A 338 -32.52 3.88 -3.04
C THR A 338 -31.50 4.79 -2.36
N GLU A 339 -30.30 4.28 -2.10
CA GLU A 339 -29.19 5.02 -1.51
C GLU A 339 -28.61 6.08 -2.47
N PHE A 340 -28.96 6.00 -3.75
CA PHE A 340 -28.57 6.97 -4.78
C PHE A 340 -29.55 8.14 -4.95
N ASN A 341 -30.63 8.19 -4.17
CA ASN A 341 -31.61 9.29 -4.27
C ASN A 341 -30.98 10.68 -4.14
N GLY A 342 -29.94 10.82 -3.30
CA GLY A 342 -29.16 12.05 -3.19
C GLY A 342 -28.47 12.47 -4.49
N PHE A 343 -27.96 11.52 -5.28
CA PHE A 343 -27.30 11.78 -6.56
C PHE A 343 -28.28 12.18 -7.67
N ARG A 344 -29.56 11.76 -7.56
CA ARG A 344 -30.63 12.21 -8.47
C ARG A 344 -30.96 13.68 -8.28
N THR A 345 -30.77 14.19 -7.06
CA THR A 345 -30.94 15.61 -6.76
C THR A 345 -29.65 16.36 -7.10
N GLY A 346 -29.76 17.45 -7.86
CA GLY A 346 -28.62 18.10 -8.51
C GLY A 346 -27.52 18.65 -7.57
N SER A 347 -27.70 18.67 -6.26
CA SER A 347 -26.70 19.16 -5.30
C SER A 347 -25.55 18.17 -5.09
N VAL A 348 -25.81 16.86 -5.05
CA VAL A 348 -24.77 15.85 -4.81
C VAL A 348 -24.05 15.49 -6.12
N SER A 349 -24.77 15.42 -7.25
CA SER A 349 -24.17 15.10 -8.54
C SER A 349 -23.14 16.13 -9.01
N ARG A 350 -23.30 17.40 -8.62
CA ARG A 350 -22.34 18.48 -8.94
C ARG A 350 -20.98 18.32 -8.25
N LEU A 351 -20.86 17.45 -7.26
CA LEU A 351 -19.58 17.19 -6.58
C LEU A 351 -18.61 16.37 -7.42
N PHE A 352 -19.10 15.71 -8.48
CA PHE A 352 -18.35 14.69 -9.21
C PHE A 352 -17.98 15.13 -10.63
N SER A 353 -16.82 14.68 -11.11
CA SER A 353 -16.45 14.74 -12.51
C SER A 353 -17.42 13.96 -13.41
N ASP A 354 -17.50 14.30 -14.69
CA ASP A 354 -18.43 13.62 -15.61
C ASP A 354 -18.12 12.13 -15.77
N SER A 355 -16.83 11.75 -15.76
CA SER A 355 -16.41 10.34 -15.79
C SER A 355 -16.94 9.56 -14.58
N ASN A 356 -16.81 10.13 -13.38
CA ASN A 356 -17.26 9.45 -12.17
C ASN A 356 -18.78 9.52 -11.95
N LYS A 357 -19.48 10.51 -12.53
CA LYS A 357 -20.95 10.49 -12.64
C LYS A 357 -21.43 9.28 -13.43
N VAL A 358 -20.73 8.91 -14.51
CA VAL A 358 -21.07 7.73 -15.32
C VAL A 358 -20.92 6.46 -14.47
N LYS A 359 -19.78 6.27 -13.77
CA LYS A 359 -19.59 5.13 -12.85
C LYS A 359 -20.69 5.03 -11.79
N ILE A 360 -21.07 6.16 -11.18
CA ILE A 360 -22.16 6.23 -10.20
C ILE A 360 -23.49 5.78 -10.82
N TRP A 361 -23.79 6.27 -12.03
CA TRP A 361 -24.99 5.89 -12.77
C TRP A 361 -25.00 4.40 -13.14
N GLU A 362 -23.89 3.87 -13.64
CA GLU A 362 -23.73 2.44 -13.97
C GLU A 362 -23.99 1.57 -12.74
N ARG A 363 -23.37 1.88 -11.59
CA ARG A 363 -23.63 1.17 -10.34
C ARG A 363 -25.10 1.21 -9.95
N MET A 364 -25.75 2.36 -10.07
CA MET A 364 -27.17 2.51 -9.78
C MET A 364 -28.03 1.65 -10.71
N MET A 365 -27.73 1.61 -12.02
CA MET A 365 -28.46 0.82 -13.00
C MET A 365 -28.31 -0.69 -12.75
N ILE A 366 -27.09 -1.14 -12.42
CA ILE A 366 -26.83 -2.53 -12.01
C ILE A 366 -27.71 -2.91 -10.81
N LEU A 367 -27.83 -2.03 -9.79
CA LEU A 367 -28.64 -2.27 -8.61
C LEU A 367 -30.16 -2.18 -8.87
N ILE A 368 -30.59 -1.61 -9.99
CA ILE A 368 -31.98 -1.62 -10.46
C ILE A 368 -32.28 -2.91 -11.26
N GLY A 369 -31.25 -3.64 -11.69
CA GLY A 369 -31.39 -4.88 -12.48
C GLY A 369 -31.19 -4.69 -13.99
N TYR A 370 -30.60 -3.58 -14.42
CA TYR A 370 -30.13 -3.41 -15.80
C TYR A 370 -28.67 -3.85 -15.89
N SER A 371 -28.40 -4.97 -16.57
CA SER A 371 -27.05 -5.51 -16.84
C SER A 371 -26.69 -5.42 -18.31
#